data_AF-A0AAU3KNQ5-F1
#
_entry.id   AF-A0AAU3KNQ5-F1
#
_cell.length_a   1.000
_cell.length_b   1.000
_cell.length_c   1.000
_cell.angle_alpha   90.00
_cell.angle_beta   90.00
_cell.angle_gamma   90.00
#
_symmetry.space_group_name_H-M   'P 1'
#
loop_
_entity.id
_entity.type
_entity.pdbx_description
1 polymer ?
#
loop_
_entity_poly.entity_id
_entity_poly.type
_entity_poly.pdbx_seq_one_letter_code
_entity_poly.pdbx_strand_id
1 'polypeptide(L)'
;MSCRAGLGGTAALRVAIEFSAAAPRSLVVSWSPDTVSGAHCKKLEYARIFLVALGTEPQRIYLDIVDRHPATSLQLSEALTAGEYAIEIDAYGSASWGDGRLDARGRSTSFTVV
;
A
#
# COMPACT_ATOMS: atom_id res chain seq x y z
N MET A 1 17.92 3.88 24.24
CA MET A 1 18.08 3.69 22.79
C MET A 1 17.45 4.89 22.11
N SER A 2 18.27 5.83 21.66
CA SER A 2 17.81 7.11 21.10
C SER A 2 17.95 7.04 19.58
N CYS A 3 16.84 7.06 18.83
CA CYS A 3 16.91 7.25 17.38
C CYS A 3 17.49 8.64 17.12
N ARG A 4 18.73 8.69 16.61
CA ARG A 4 19.41 9.94 16.24
C ARG A 4 18.66 10.51 15.04
N ALA A 5 18.02 11.66 15.22
CA ALA A 5 17.46 12.45 14.14
C ALA A 5 18.59 12.78 13.16
N GLY A 6 18.54 12.22 11.95
CA GLY A 6 19.63 12.36 10.99
C GLY A 6 19.45 11.63 9.67
N LEU A 7 18.54 10.66 9.56
CA LEU A 7 18.10 10.01 8.31
C LEU A 7 16.63 9.51 8.41
N GLY A 8 15.79 10.21 9.18
CA GLY A 8 14.40 9.85 9.42
C GLY A 8 13.50 10.28 8.27
N GLY A 9 13.61 9.61 7.12
CA GLY A 9 12.67 9.76 6.03
C GLY A 9 11.44 8.90 6.33
N THR A 10 10.29 9.51 6.56
CA THR A 10 9.00 8.83 6.57
C THR A 10 8.93 7.95 5.32
N ALA A 11 8.88 6.63 5.48
CA ALA A 11 8.75 5.70 4.36
C ALA A 11 7.35 5.85 3.75
N ALA A 12 7.15 6.88 2.94
CA ALA A 12 5.90 7.12 2.24
C ALA A 12 5.96 6.39 0.90
N LEU A 13 5.16 5.32 0.75
CA LEU A 13 4.94 4.66 -0.52
C LEU A 13 3.78 5.36 -1.22
N ARG A 14 4.02 5.86 -2.44
CA ARG A 14 2.95 6.41 -3.29
C ARG A 14 2.46 5.33 -4.26
N VAL A 15 1.17 5.03 -4.23
CA VAL A 15 0.55 4.07 -5.14
C VAL A 15 -0.41 4.83 -6.05
N ALA A 16 -0.05 4.97 -7.33
CA ALA A 16 -0.99 5.44 -8.33
C ALA A 16 -1.83 4.26 -8.85
N ILE A 17 -3.14 4.43 -8.87
CA ILE A 17 -4.08 3.46 -9.41
C ILE A 17 -4.63 4.03 -10.70
N GLU A 18 -4.53 3.29 -11.78
CA GLU A 18 -5.08 3.63 -13.09
C GLU A 18 -6.26 2.71 -13.39
N PHE A 19 -7.40 3.30 -13.75
CA PHE A 19 -8.58 2.54 -14.16
C PHE A 19 -8.59 2.44 -15.69
N SER A 20 -8.65 1.20 -16.18
CA SER A 20 -8.92 0.92 -17.60
C SER A 20 -10.40 1.18 -17.86
N ALA A 21 -10.80 2.42 -18.10
CA ALA A 21 -12.13 2.72 -18.59
C ALA A 21 -12.01 3.61 -19.81
N ALA A 22 -13.06 3.67 -20.63
CA ALA A 22 -13.14 4.48 -21.85
C ALA A 22 -12.83 5.99 -21.64
N ALA A 23 -12.74 6.45 -20.39
CA ALA A 23 -12.04 7.65 -20.00
C ALA A 23 -10.99 7.30 -18.91
N PRO A 24 -9.70 7.67 -19.08
CA PRO A 24 -8.68 7.40 -18.09
C PRO A 24 -9.03 8.15 -16.80
N ARG A 25 -9.46 7.40 -15.78
CA ARG A 25 -9.52 7.88 -14.40
C ARG A 25 -8.28 7.33 -13.71
N SER A 26 -7.51 8.20 -13.07
CA SER A 26 -6.42 7.79 -12.18
C SER A 26 -6.72 8.27 -10.77
N LEU A 27 -6.49 7.40 -9.79
CA LEU A 27 -6.57 7.72 -8.38
C LEU A 27 -5.19 7.55 -7.76
N VAL A 28 -4.60 8.64 -7.29
CA VAL A 28 -3.34 8.58 -6.56
C VAL A 28 -3.62 8.33 -5.09
N VAL A 29 -3.25 7.15 -4.61
CA VAL A 29 -3.32 6.77 -3.21
C VAL A 29 -1.94 6.95 -2.59
N SER A 30 -1.82 7.82 -1.59
CA SER A 30 -0.60 7.91 -0.80
C SER A 30 -0.76 7.09 0.47
N TRP A 31 0.24 6.27 0.77
CA TRP A 31 0.30 5.53 2.02
C TRP A 31 1.55 5.93 2.80
N SER A 32 1.38 6.05 4.11
CA SER A 32 2.47 6.14 5.07
C SER A 32 2.19 5.15 6.20
N PRO A 33 3.22 4.51 6.76
CA PRO A 33 3.05 3.67 7.93
C PRO A 33 2.41 4.50 9.05
N ASP A 34 1.37 3.94 9.69
CA ASP A 34 0.78 4.56 10.87
C ASP A 34 1.87 4.76 11.92
N THR A 35 1.71 5.83 12.70
CA THR A 35 2.70 6.33 13.65
C THR A 35 2.93 5.42 14.87
N VAL A 36 2.68 4.12 14.76
CA VAL A 36 2.86 3.14 15.83
C VAL A 36 4.36 3.02 16.15
N SER A 37 4.66 3.45 17.37
CA SER A 37 5.99 3.56 18.01
C SER A 37 6.89 2.36 17.68
N GLY A 38 7.73 2.49 16.65
CA GLY A 38 8.66 1.45 16.21
C GLY A 38 8.91 1.44 14.69
N ALA A 39 7.88 1.71 13.88
CA ALA A 39 8.01 1.72 12.41
C ALA A 39 8.83 2.92 11.89
N HIS A 40 8.82 4.05 12.62
CA HIS A 40 9.53 5.28 12.25
C HIS A 40 11.05 5.14 12.14
N CYS A 41 11.64 4.17 12.85
CA CYS A 41 13.09 3.95 12.83
C CYS A 41 13.49 2.78 11.90
N LYS A 42 12.54 2.13 11.21
CA LYS A 42 12.84 1.01 10.30
C LYS A 42 12.66 1.43 8.85
N LYS A 43 13.71 1.25 8.05
CA LYS A 43 13.64 1.44 6.61
C LYS A 43 12.78 0.33 6.01
N LEU A 44 11.61 0.69 5.49
CA LEU A 44 10.75 -0.21 4.71
C LEU A 44 11.22 -0.17 3.26
N GLU A 45 11.52 -1.33 2.70
CA GLU A 45 12.12 -1.48 1.38
C GLU A 45 11.26 -2.32 0.45
N TYR A 46 10.31 -3.09 0.98
CA TYR A 46 9.40 -3.90 0.18
C TYR A 46 7.97 -3.66 0.62
N ALA A 47 7.03 -3.75 -0.30
CA ALA A 47 5.61 -3.67 0.00
C ALA A 47 4.82 -4.65 -0.86
N ARG A 48 3.83 -5.32 -0.26
CA ARG A 48 2.77 -6.02 -0.98
C ARG A 48 1.53 -5.15 -0.99
N ILE A 49 0.92 -5.01 -2.16
CA ILE A 49 -0.25 -4.18 -2.37
C ILE A 49 -1.47 -5.08 -2.57
N PHE A 50 -2.55 -4.75 -1.89
CA PHE A 50 -3.81 -5.46 -1.96
C PHE A 50 -4.94 -4.49 -2.25
N LEU A 51 -5.87 -4.90 -3.10
CA LEU A 51 -7.20 -4.31 -3.20
C LEU A 51 -8.12 -5.00 -2.19
N VAL A 52 -8.90 -4.23 -1.44
CA VAL A 52 -9.82 -4.75 -0.44
C VAL A 52 -11.22 -4.27 -0.75
N ALA A 53 -12.15 -5.19 -1.01
CA ALA A 53 -13.56 -4.87 -1.12
C ALA A 53 -14.11 -4.50 0.27
N LEU A 54 -14.80 -3.36 0.38
CA LEU A 54 -15.44 -2.89 1.59
C LEU A 54 -16.94 -3.23 1.50
N GLY A 55 -17.33 -4.29 2.20
CA GLY A 55 -18.67 -4.86 2.18
C GLY A 55 -18.82 -5.94 3.25
N THR A 56 -19.90 -6.72 3.17
CA THR A 56 -20.23 -7.76 4.18
C THR A 56 -19.18 -8.87 4.28
N GLU A 57 -18.42 -9.12 3.21
CA GLU A 57 -17.30 -10.06 3.20
C GLU A 57 -16.06 -9.41 2.57
N PRO A 58 -15.19 -8.77 3.36
CA PRO A 58 -14.02 -8.10 2.83
C PRO A 58 -12.99 -9.11 2.30
N GLN A 59 -12.82 -9.14 0.99
CA GLN A 59 -11.82 -9.96 0.31
C GLN A 59 -10.58 -9.11 -0.02
N ARG A 60 -9.38 -9.60 0.35
CA ARG A 60 -8.10 -9.04 -0.12
C ARG A 60 -7.70 -9.71 -1.43
N ILE A 61 -7.52 -8.91 -2.46
CA ILE A 61 -7.00 -9.33 -3.77
C ILE A 61 -5.57 -8.82 -3.86
N TYR A 62 -4.61 -9.71 -4.05
CA TYR A 62 -3.22 -9.31 -4.27
C TYR A 62 -3.09 -8.62 -5.63
N LEU A 63 -2.47 -7.43 -5.64
CA LEU A 63 -2.23 -6.67 -6.86
C LEU A 63 -0.78 -6.77 -7.31
N ASP A 64 0.16 -6.46 -6.42
CA ASP A 64 1.57 -6.32 -6.81
C ASP A 64 2.53 -6.31 -5.61
N ILE A 65 3.82 -6.37 -5.93
CA ILE A 65 4.93 -6.14 -5.02
C ILE A 65 5.77 -4.94 -5.49
N VAL A 66 6.12 -4.07 -4.54
CA VAL A 66 7.10 -3.01 -4.75
C VAL A 66 8.41 -3.42 -4.10
N ASP A 67 9.50 -3.43 -4.87
CA ASP A 67 10.87 -3.69 -4.41
C ASP A 67 11.70 -2.41 -4.51
N ARG A 68 12.07 -1.84 -3.35
CA ARG A 68 12.96 -0.69 -3.18
C ARG A 68 12.59 0.57 -3.98
N HIS A 69 11.34 0.68 -4.40
CA HIS A 69 10.82 1.86 -5.07
C HIS A 69 9.89 2.66 -4.14
N PRO A 70 9.98 4.01 -4.15
CA PRO A 70 9.12 4.87 -3.33
C PRO A 70 7.72 5.07 -3.94
N ALA A 71 7.50 4.58 -5.16
CA ALA A 71 6.22 4.66 -5.83
C ALA A 71 6.00 3.48 -6.78
N THR A 72 4.73 3.17 -7.06
CA THR A 72 4.32 2.27 -8.14
C THR A 72 3.02 2.75 -8.78
N SER A 73 2.76 2.30 -10.01
CA SER A 73 1.49 2.50 -10.72
C SER A 73 0.87 1.15 -11.03
N LEU A 74 -0.41 0.98 -10.72
CA LEU A 74 -1.15 -0.27 -10.92
C LEU A 74 -2.38 -0.04 -11.76
N GLN A 75 -2.60 -0.89 -12.75
CA GLN A 75 -3.84 -0.91 -13.52
C GLN A 75 -4.81 -1.91 -12.88
N LEU A 76 -6.00 -1.44 -12.50
CA LEU A 76 -7.04 -2.34 -11.99
C LEU A 76 -7.78 -3.02 -13.14
N SER A 77 -8.18 -4.27 -12.91
CA SER A 77 -8.96 -5.07 -13.86
C SER A 77 -10.34 -4.46 -14.10
N GLU A 78 -10.80 -4.49 -15.36
CA GLU A 78 -12.15 -4.09 -15.75
C GLU A 78 -13.23 -5.04 -15.21
N ALA A 79 -12.86 -6.23 -14.77
CA ALA A 79 -13.77 -7.23 -14.21
C ALA A 79 -14.12 -6.98 -12.73
N LEU A 80 -13.67 -5.87 -12.14
CA LEU A 80 -14.04 -5.51 -10.77
C LEU A 80 -15.53 -5.19 -10.68
N THR A 81 -16.22 -5.88 -9.77
CA THR A 81 -17.62 -5.57 -9.45
C THR A 81 -17.71 -4.14 -8.93
N ALA A 82 -18.77 -3.42 -9.32
CA ALA A 82 -19.07 -2.12 -8.72
C ALA A 82 -19.20 -2.23 -7.20
N GLY A 83 -18.62 -1.29 -6.46
CA GLY A 83 -18.54 -1.35 -5.01
C GLY A 83 -17.54 -0.38 -4.42
N GLU A 84 -17.45 -0.39 -3.09
CA GLU A 84 -16.47 0.37 -2.34
C GLU A 84 -15.22 -0.46 -2.09
N TYR A 85 -14.04 0.14 -2.26
CA TYR A 85 -12.75 -0.52 -2.15
C TYR A 85 -11.75 0.35 -1.37
N ALA A 86 -10.70 -0.27 -0.85
CA ALA A 86 -9.51 0.42 -0.36
C ALA A 86 -8.25 -0.33 -0.79
N ILE A 87 -7.11 0.37 -0.75
CA ILE A 87 -5.79 -0.26 -0.87
C ILE A 87 -5.25 -0.58 0.51
N GLU A 88 -4.77 -1.79 0.68
CA GLU A 88 -3.94 -2.17 1.82
C GLU A 88 -2.51 -2.43 1.39
N ILE A 89 -1.59 -2.03 2.26
CA ILE A 89 -0.16 -2.23 2.09
C ILE A 89 0.36 -2.99 3.28
N ASP A 90 1.04 -4.10 2.99
CA ASP A 90 1.89 -4.83 3.92
C ASP A 90 3.34 -4.48 3.57
N ALA A 91 4.08 -3.85 4.49
CA ALA A 91 5.42 -3.35 4.27
C ALA A 91 6.47 -4.07 5.12
N TYR A 92 7.67 -4.20 4.56
CA TYR A 92 8.76 -5.01 5.09
C TYR A 92 10.11 -4.29 4.91
N GLY A 93 10.98 -4.38 5.90
CA GLY A 93 12.42 -4.14 5.72
C GLY A 93 13.11 -5.39 5.14
N SER A 94 14.30 -5.23 4.56
CA SER A 94 15.03 -6.36 3.90
C SER A 94 15.14 -7.63 4.72
N ALA A 95 15.47 -7.54 6.01
CA ALA A 95 15.60 -8.73 6.86
C ALA A 95 14.26 -9.46 7.04
N SER A 96 13.15 -8.73 7.02
CA SER A 96 11.82 -9.27 7.30
C SER A 96 11.02 -9.65 6.04
N TRP A 97 11.54 -9.31 4.86
CA TRP A 97 11.00 -9.80 3.61
C TRP A 97 11.22 -11.31 3.45
N GLY A 98 12.43 -11.79 3.76
CA GLY A 98 12.80 -13.20 3.63
C GLY A 98 12.17 -14.11 4.68
N ASP A 99 11.88 -13.60 5.88
CA ASP A 99 11.22 -14.34 6.96
C ASP A 99 9.69 -14.21 6.93
N GLY A 100 9.15 -13.35 6.06
CA GLY A 100 7.72 -13.08 5.92
C GLY A 100 7.09 -12.28 7.07
N ARG A 101 7.90 -11.76 8.00
CA ARG A 101 7.41 -11.00 9.17
C ARG A 101 6.98 -9.60 8.74
N LEU A 102 5.70 -9.32 8.94
CA LEU A 102 5.14 -8.00 8.68
C LEU A 102 5.74 -6.94 9.60
N ASP A 103 6.32 -5.88 9.02
CA ASP A 103 6.90 -4.77 9.79
C ASP A 103 5.93 -3.60 9.96
N ALA A 104 5.12 -3.33 8.93
CA ALA A 104 4.09 -2.31 8.99
C ALA A 104 2.92 -2.68 8.09
N ARG A 105 1.74 -2.20 8.46
CA ARG A 105 0.53 -2.28 7.64
C ARG A 105 -0.14 -0.92 7.63
N GLY A 106 -0.82 -0.60 6.55
CA GLY A 106 -1.91 0.36 6.63
C GLY A 106 -2.83 0.31 5.43
N ARG A 107 -3.81 1.20 5.45
CA ARG A 107 -4.94 1.19 4.52
C ARG A 107 -5.19 2.61 4.02
N SER A 108 -5.56 2.75 2.76
CA SER A 108 -5.97 4.02 2.18
C SER A 108 -7.37 4.45 2.67
N THR A 109 -7.75 5.68 2.35
CA THR A 109 -9.17 6.04 2.27
C THR A 109 -9.87 5.16 1.25
N SER A 110 -11.17 4.95 1.43
CA SER A 110 -11.95 4.19 0.47
C SER A 110 -12.20 4.96 -0.83
N PHE A 111 -12.50 4.23 -1.89
CA PHE A 111 -12.91 4.74 -3.19
C PHE A 111 -13.96 3.82 -3.81
N THR A 112 -14.78 4.38 -4.70
CA THR A 112 -15.87 3.63 -5.34
C THR A 112 -15.52 3.29 -6.78
N VAL A 113 -15.71 2.01 -7.14
CA VAL A 113 -15.76 1.53 -8.52
C VAL A 113 -17.23 1.48 -8.92
N VAL A 114 -17.57 2.09 -10.07
CA VAL A 114 -18.94 2.19 -10.61
C VAL A 114 -19.05 1.51 -11.96
#